data_AF-A0A3P9MWA5-F1
#
_entry.id   AF-A0A3P9MWA5-F1
#
_cell.length_a   1.000
_cell.length_b   1.000
_cell.length_c   1.000
_cell.angle_alpha   90.00
_cell.angle_beta   90.00
_cell.angle_gamma   90.00
#
_symmetry.space_group_name_H-M   'P 1'
#
loop_
_entity.id
_entity.type
_entity.pdbx_description
1 polymer ?
#
loop_
_entity_poly.entity_id
_entity_poly.type
_entity_poly.pdbx_seq_one_letter_code
_entity_poly.pdbx_strand_id
1 'polypeptide(L)'
;MLKFYSYYKQATIGPCNIPRPGFWDVVGKAKWDAWNSLGEMSEGEAMAAYVDQMKLVGFLNFYIYITEKLSGQTSCFKNCL
;
A
#
# COMPACT_ATOMS: atom_id res chain seq x y z
N MET A 1 -3.25 1.71 -2.88
CA MET A 1 -2.71 3.08 -3.09
C MET A 1 -3.09 4.09 -2.01
N LEU A 2 -4.33 4.09 -1.48
CA LEU A 2 -4.76 5.08 -0.48
C LEU A 2 -3.93 5.09 0.82
N LYS A 3 -3.37 3.94 1.23
CA LYS A 3 -2.47 3.86 2.40
C LYS A 3 -1.18 4.67 2.23
N PHE A 4 -0.56 4.63 1.05
CA PHE A 4 0.64 5.42 0.78
C PHE A 4 0.35 6.92 0.85
N TYR A 5 -0.83 7.33 0.37
CA TYR A 5 -1.30 8.71 0.49
C TYR A 5 -1.50 9.10 1.95
N SER A 6 -2.15 8.27 2.77
CA SER A 6 -2.39 8.60 4.18
C SER A 6 -1.09 8.72 4.97
N TYR A 7 -0.14 7.80 4.80
CA TYR A 7 1.17 7.89 5.46
C TYR A 7 1.97 9.12 5.01
N TYR A 8 1.95 9.44 3.72
CA TYR A 8 2.59 10.64 3.21
C TYR A 8 2.00 11.93 3.82
N LYS A 9 0.67 12.00 3.92
CA LYS A 9 -0.02 13.15 4.53
C LYS A 9 0.25 13.24 6.03
N GLN A 10 0.26 12.11 6.74
CA GLN A 10 0.59 12.06 8.16
C GLN A 10 2.04 12.47 8.43
N ALA A 11 2.99 12.05 7.60
CA ALA A 11 4.39 12.41 7.78
C ALA A 11 4.68 13.89 7.47
N THR A 12 3.93 14.51 6.54
CA THR A 12 4.18 15.91 6.13
C THR A 12 3.37 16.94 6.90
N ILE A 13 2.13 16.63 7.24
CA ILE A 13 1.18 17.56 7.87
C ILE A 13 0.86 17.14 9.31
N GLY A 14 1.01 15.86 9.64
CA GLY A 14 0.58 15.30 10.92
C GLY A 14 -0.88 14.84 10.89
N PRO A 15 -1.54 14.82 12.06
CA PRO A 15 -2.92 14.35 12.22
C PRO A 15 -3.92 15.06 11.32
N CYS A 16 -4.97 14.34 10.92
CA CYS A 16 -6.02 14.88 10.06
C CYS A 16 -6.76 16.03 10.76
N ASN A 17 -6.62 17.24 10.21
CA ASN A 17 -7.22 18.48 10.74
C ASN A 17 -8.27 19.08 9.79
N ILE A 18 -8.57 18.41 8.68
CA ILE A 18 -9.53 18.87 7.67
C ILE A 18 -10.92 18.26 7.90
N PRO A 19 -12.01 19.00 7.63
CA PRO A 19 -13.36 18.46 7.73
C PRO A 19 -13.61 17.39 6.66
N ARG A 20 -14.53 16.46 6.96
CA ARG A 20 -14.88 15.36 6.05
C ARG A 20 -15.51 15.91 4.76
N PRO A 21 -14.99 15.52 3.57
CA PRO A 21 -15.54 15.97 2.30
C PRO A 21 -16.97 15.46 2.07
N GLY A 22 -17.73 16.19 1.25
CA GLY A 22 -19.13 15.88 0.95
C GLY A 22 -19.30 14.51 0.27
N PHE A 23 -20.48 13.90 0.45
CA PHE A 23 -20.76 12.52 0.01
C PHE A 23 -20.54 12.29 -1.51
N TRP A 24 -20.71 13.35 -2.31
CA TRP A 24 -20.58 13.33 -3.78
C TRP A 24 -19.15 13.03 -4.25
N ASP A 25 -18.13 13.33 -3.45
CA ASP A 25 -16.73 13.03 -3.76
C ASP A 25 -16.26 11.74 -3.07
N VAL A 26 -16.56 10.62 -3.70
CA VAL A 26 -16.21 9.28 -3.20
C VAL A 26 -14.68 9.10 -3.07
N VAL A 27 -13.90 9.71 -3.97
CA VAL A 27 -12.44 9.58 -3.98
C VAL A 27 -11.82 10.42 -2.88
N GLY A 28 -12.24 11.68 -2.74
CA GLY A 28 -11.82 12.56 -1.65
C GLY A 28 -12.20 11.98 -0.30
N LYS A 29 -13.42 11.43 -0.18
CA LYS A 29 -13.87 10.72 1.02
C LYS A 29 -12.97 9.52 1.35
N ALA A 30 -12.63 8.69 0.39
CA ALA A 30 -11.77 7.53 0.63
C ALA A 30 -10.35 7.94 1.07
N LYS A 31 -9.80 9.02 0.49
CA LYS A 31 -8.51 9.61 0.91
C LYS A 31 -8.58 10.18 2.33
N TRP A 32 -9.66 10.90 2.63
CA TRP A 32 -9.89 11.47 3.96
C TRP A 32 -10.07 10.37 5.01
N ASP A 33 -10.91 9.37 4.74
CA ASP A 33 -11.15 8.23 5.64
C ASP A 33 -9.83 7.48 5.93
N ALA A 34 -8.97 7.28 4.91
CA ALA A 34 -7.67 6.64 5.09
C ALA A 34 -6.69 7.48 5.94
N TRP A 35 -6.67 8.80 5.77
CA TRP A 35 -5.81 9.69 6.58
C TRP A 35 -6.35 9.83 8.00
N ASN A 36 -7.66 10.02 8.16
CA ASN A 36 -8.32 10.12 9.45
C ASN A 36 -8.17 8.85 10.29
N SER A 37 -8.12 7.67 9.65
CA SER A 37 -7.89 6.39 10.36
C SER A 37 -6.53 6.26 11.04
N LEU A 38 -5.54 7.11 10.69
CA LEU A 38 -4.22 7.10 11.31
C LEU A 38 -4.19 7.85 12.66
N GLY A 39 -5.18 8.71 12.93
CA GLY A 39 -5.31 9.45 14.18
C GLY A 39 -4.07 10.31 14.51
N GLU A 40 -3.54 10.12 15.71
CA GLU A 40 -2.39 10.86 16.26
C GLU A 40 -1.04 10.16 16.01
N MET A 41 -0.94 9.36 14.95
CA MET A 41 0.31 8.71 14.59
C MET A 41 1.45 9.72 14.36
N SER A 42 2.62 9.45 14.93
CA SER A 42 3.79 10.31 14.79
C SER A 42 4.39 10.25 13.39
N GLU A 43 5.14 11.27 12.99
CA GLU A 43 5.82 11.33 11.69
C GLU A 43 6.75 10.12 11.48
N GLY A 44 7.53 9.77 12.50
CA GLY A 44 8.46 8.64 12.43
C GLY A 44 7.77 7.30 12.23
N GLU A 45 6.64 7.07 12.92
CA GLU A 45 5.83 5.86 12.73
C GLU A 45 5.17 5.82 11.34
N ALA A 46 4.68 6.96 10.85
CA ALA A 46 4.10 7.04 9.51
C ALA A 46 5.13 6.70 8.42
N MET A 47 6.37 7.20 8.54
CA MET A 47 7.46 6.87 7.62
C MET A 47 7.86 5.40 7.69
N ALA A 48 7.95 4.83 8.91
CA ALA A 48 8.27 3.42 9.09
C ALA A 48 7.19 2.52 8.46
N ALA A 49 5.91 2.82 8.70
CA ALA A 49 4.79 2.09 8.12
C ALA A 49 4.76 2.18 6.58
N TYR A 50 5.14 3.33 6.01
CA TYR A 50 5.27 3.49 4.56
C TYR A 50 6.30 2.50 3.97
N VAL A 51 7.49 2.43 4.56
CA VAL A 51 8.57 1.54 4.12
C VAL A 51 8.17 0.07 4.28
N ASP A 52 7.50 -0.28 5.37
CA ASP A 52 7.04 -1.63 5.63
C ASP A 52 6.00 -2.11 4.60
N GLN A 53 5.02 -1.25 4.28
CA GLN A 53 4.06 -1.53 3.22
C GLN A 53 4.73 -1.65 1.84
N MET A 54 5.73 -0.84 1.55
CA MET A 54 6.48 -0.92 0.30
C MET A 54 7.27 -2.24 0.19
N LYS A 55 7.92 -2.66 1.28
CA LYS A 55 8.62 -3.95 1.34
C LYS A 55 7.66 -5.10 1.08
N LEU A 56 6.52 -5.15 1.76
CA LEU A 56 5.52 -6.21 1.57
C LEU A 56 5.07 -6.33 0.10
N VAL A 57 4.69 -5.21 -0.52
CA VAL A 57 4.27 -5.21 -1.93
C VAL A 57 5.42 -5.62 -2.85
N GLY A 58 6.64 -5.15 -2.59
CA GLY A 58 7.82 -5.54 -3.35
C GLY A 58 8.13 -7.03 -3.23
N PHE A 59 8.13 -7.59 -2.02
CA PHE A 59 8.38 -9.00 -1.77
C PHE A 59 7.30 -9.90 -2.37
N LEU A 60 6.03 -9.53 -2.28
CA LEU A 60 4.93 -10.30 -2.90
C LEU A 60 5.06 -10.33 -4.41
N ASN A 61 5.30 -9.19 -5.07
CA ASN A 61 5.51 -9.16 -6.51
C ASN A 61 6.77 -9.93 -6.93
N PHE A 62 7.85 -9.84 -6.15
CA PHE A 62 9.06 -10.60 -6.41
C PHE A 62 8.85 -12.10 -6.23
N TYR A 63 8.13 -12.53 -5.18
CA TYR A 63 7.85 -13.93 -4.95
C TYR A 63 6.89 -14.50 -6.00
N ILE A 64 5.85 -13.74 -6.39
CA ILE A 64 4.95 -14.09 -7.50
C ILE A 64 5.75 -14.25 -8.79
N TYR A 65 6.61 -13.29 -9.12
CA TYR A 65 7.50 -13.36 -10.28
C TYR A 65 8.36 -14.63 -10.28
N ILE A 66 8.96 -14.98 -9.13
CA ILE A 66 9.75 -16.21 -8.99
C ILE A 66 8.87 -17.45 -9.16
N THR A 67 7.69 -17.51 -8.54
CA THR A 67 6.77 -18.66 -8.69
C THR A 67 6.27 -18.82 -10.12
N GLU A 68 5.99 -17.73 -10.82
CA GLU A 68 5.54 -17.73 -12.21
C GLU A 68 6.69 -18.21 -13.12
N LYS A 69 7.92 -17.73 -12.90
CA LYS A 69 9.11 -18.21 -13.62
C LYS A 69 9.43 -19.69 -13.37
N LEU A 70 9.26 -20.18 -12.15
CA LEU A 70 9.46 -21.59 -11.82
C LEU A 70 8.35 -22.47 -12.41
N SER A 71 7.09 -22.00 -12.42
CA SER A 71 5.98 -22.72 -13.05
C SER A 71 6.16 -22.88 -14.56
N GLY A 72 6.74 -21.87 -15.23
CA GLY A 72 7.06 -21.90 -16.66
C GLY A 72 8.13 -22.94 -17.06
N GLN A 73 9.01 -23.36 -16.14
CA GLN A 73 10.01 -24.40 -16.42
C GLN A 73 9.44 -25.83 -16.36
N THR A 74 8.32 -26.03 -15.66
CA THR A 74 7.70 -27.37 -15.52
C THR A 74 6.91 -27.82 -16.77
N SER A 75 6.54 -26.90 -17.67
CA SER A 75 5.89 -27.24 -18.94
C SER A 75 6.86 -27.87 -19.95
N CYS A 76 8.16 -27.56 -19.89
CA CYS A 76 9.14 -28.17 -20.78
C CYS A 76 9.50 -29.60 -20.37
N PHE A 77 9.44 -29.93 -19.08
CA PHE A 77 9.74 -31.29 -18.60
C PHE A 77 8.60 -32.28 -18.83
N LYS A 78 7.33 -31.84 -18.87
CA LYS A 78 6.17 -32.73 -19.08
C LYS A 78 5.97 -33.19 -20.53
N ASN A 79 6.63 -32.54 -21.50
CA ASN A 79 6.61 -32.96 -22.92
C ASN A 79 7.91 -33.67 -23.35
N CYS A 80 8.78 -34.01 -22.39
CA CYS A 80 10.02 -34.77 -22.63
C CYS A 80 10.01 -36.14 -21.93
N LEU A 81 8.87 -36.58 -21.37
CA LEU A 81 8.62 -37.92 -20.84
C LEU A 81 7.42 -38.54 -21.57
#